data_AF-A0A2G6B576-F1
#
_entry.id   AF-A0A2G6B576-F1
#
_cell.length_a   1.000
_cell.length_b   1.000
_cell.length_c   1.000
_cell.angle_alpha   90.00
_cell.angle_beta   90.00
_cell.angle_gamma   90.00
#
_symmetry.space_group_name_H-M   'P 1'
#
loop_
_entity.id
_entity.type
_entity.pdbx_description
1 polymer ?
#
loop_
_entity_poly.entity_id
_entity_poly.type
_entity_poly.pdbx_seq_one_letter_code
_entity_poly.pdbx_strand_id
1 'polypeptide(L)'
;MKRSKIIRDHRSVLNTDAFDKRRFKELFEMSDGLQKVREEGQLPTTEALLGDVWASLYKMKPRIVLGRIDPALKPNKTIIEKLMKDERFEEYRNFTRLDDLAATVCTVKLVEKINRWLAEAKAMDDDLLKKMEDVDALQDDVPVDHLDESQDEIENGPIQELADATDQLNDQLEFTLETNGERFLQTIDEAVEESIKVKDSLISLMGGSSAGKGDAELKKVPLREQLAVADQVAMDPKMQEIAEWAGRFQEVARQKQKTNYVEAIERRGVTIGSEIERLLPMELGLYANGSTKKDFLRRFAEGNTMQFEQKKRENLGKGPIIFCLDQSGSMKLLDNQSKGFMLALLSIAKKQRRDLCVLLFSTIIQKEVFTKGNITSNELARLARTYLGGGTDFTLSLQGALEVLEDSTFKHADIIFVSDGEDEISDSFLTEFNEKKKQKEFNVLTLALGKDTKIAESFSDRVLHVTDFSDDGSFIAFEI
;
A
#
# COMPACT_ATOMS: atom_id res chain seq x y z
N MET A 1 -12.59 19.30 -27.49
CA MET A 1 -12.14 18.93 -28.85
C MET A 1 -11.19 17.76 -28.72
N LYS A 2 -11.41 16.69 -29.49
CA LYS A 2 -10.56 15.48 -29.50
C LYS A 2 -9.16 15.86 -30.03
N ARG A 3 -8.14 15.98 -29.16
CA ARG A 3 -6.75 15.80 -29.58
C ARG A 3 -6.52 14.30 -29.76
N SER A 4 -7.01 13.77 -30.88
CA SER A 4 -6.69 12.42 -31.33
C SER A 4 -5.58 12.48 -32.37
N LYS A 5 -4.36 12.13 -31.94
CA LYS A 5 -3.46 11.23 -32.66
C LYS A 5 -2.40 10.82 -31.64
N ILE A 6 -2.32 9.52 -31.41
CA ILE A 6 -1.29 8.89 -30.59
C ILE A 6 0.03 9.15 -31.32
N ILE A 7 0.69 10.26 -31.03
CA ILE A 7 2.08 10.47 -31.44
C ILE A 7 2.90 9.65 -30.45
N ARG A 8 3.21 8.41 -30.85
CA ARG A 8 4.20 7.59 -30.14
C ARG A 8 5.57 8.21 -30.40
N ASP A 9 5.92 9.26 -29.67
CA ASP A 9 7.23 9.86 -29.78
C ASP A 9 8.26 8.92 -29.13
N HIS A 10 8.98 8.17 -29.96
CA HIS A 10 10.02 7.24 -29.52
C HIS A 10 11.42 7.89 -29.46
N ARG A 11 11.49 9.22 -29.64
CA ARG A 11 12.72 10.00 -29.51
C ARG A 11 12.99 10.28 -28.02
N SER A 12 14.27 10.45 -27.67
CA SER A 12 14.73 10.56 -26.29
C SER A 12 16.02 11.37 -26.28
N VAL A 13 16.19 12.21 -25.25
CA VAL A 13 17.44 12.98 -25.05
C VAL A 13 18.50 12.19 -24.27
N LEU A 14 18.11 11.04 -23.74
CA LEU A 14 18.98 10.13 -22.99
C LEU A 14 19.44 8.93 -23.84
N ASN A 15 20.48 8.27 -23.37
CA ASN A 15 21.01 7.03 -23.93
C ASN A 15 20.07 5.83 -23.71
N THR A 16 18.86 5.91 -24.26
CA THR A 16 17.85 4.85 -24.23
C THR A 16 18.05 3.87 -25.39
N ASP A 17 18.12 2.59 -25.06
CA ASP A 17 18.16 1.49 -26.03
C ASP A 17 16.75 0.94 -26.33
N ALA A 18 16.68 -0.06 -27.20
CA ALA A 18 15.40 -0.67 -27.57
C ALA A 18 14.70 -1.37 -26.38
N PHE A 19 15.46 -1.83 -25.38
CA PHE A 19 14.90 -2.46 -24.18
C PHE A 19 14.27 -1.41 -23.27
N ASP A 20 14.94 -0.29 -23.03
CA ASP A 20 14.39 0.82 -22.22
C ASP A 20 13.08 1.32 -22.82
N LYS A 21 13.05 1.57 -24.14
CA LYS A 21 11.86 2.07 -24.84
C LYS A 21 10.70 1.11 -24.75
N ARG A 22 10.97 -0.20 -24.91
CA ARG A 22 9.95 -1.23 -24.75
C ARG A 22 9.46 -1.31 -23.30
N ARG A 23 10.37 -1.26 -22.33
CA ARG A 23 10.03 -1.36 -20.92
C ARG A 23 9.18 -0.19 -20.46
N PHE A 24 9.57 1.04 -20.81
CA PHE A 24 8.79 2.23 -20.53
C PHE A 24 7.39 2.16 -21.16
N LYS A 25 7.27 1.67 -22.39
CA LYS A 25 5.97 1.47 -23.03
C LYS A 25 5.07 0.48 -22.26
N GLU A 26 5.63 -0.62 -21.79
CA GLU A 26 4.90 -1.57 -20.93
C GLU A 26 4.41 -0.91 -19.64
N LEU A 27 5.26 -0.09 -19.00
CA LEU A 27 4.91 0.65 -17.77
C LEU A 27 3.83 1.70 -18.03
N PHE A 28 3.92 2.41 -19.16
CA PHE A 28 2.95 3.40 -19.60
C PHE A 28 1.55 2.79 -19.81
N GLU A 29 1.48 1.57 -20.37
CA GLU A 29 0.23 0.83 -20.53
C GLU A 29 -0.33 0.29 -19.19
N MET A 30 0.51 0.15 -18.16
CA MET A 30 0.12 -0.38 -16.84
C MET A 30 -0.28 0.69 -15.82
N SER A 31 0.21 1.92 -15.95
CA SER A 31 -0.05 3.02 -15.00
C SER A 31 -1.02 4.05 -15.61
N ASP A 32 -2.14 4.24 -14.93
CA ASP A 32 -3.12 5.29 -15.25
C ASP A 32 -2.54 6.66 -14.87
N GLY A 33 -1.66 6.71 -13.86
CA GLY A 33 -0.93 7.92 -13.46
C GLY A 33 -0.08 8.49 -14.59
N LEU A 34 0.71 7.66 -15.29
CA LEU A 34 1.50 8.09 -16.45
C LEU A 34 0.62 8.62 -17.58
N GLN A 35 -0.52 7.97 -17.84
CA GLN A 35 -1.44 8.38 -18.89
C GLN A 35 -2.10 9.73 -18.57
N LYS A 36 -2.52 9.92 -17.32
CA LYS A 36 -3.10 11.19 -16.84
C LYS A 36 -2.09 12.34 -16.94
N VAL A 37 -0.87 12.14 -16.46
CA VAL A 37 0.17 13.17 -16.49
C VAL A 37 0.57 13.53 -17.93
N ARG A 38 0.50 12.57 -18.86
CA ARG A 38 0.65 12.87 -20.30
C ARG A 38 -0.48 13.77 -20.81
N GLU A 39 -1.73 13.51 -20.43
CA GLU A 39 -2.88 14.31 -20.87
C GLU A 39 -2.86 15.74 -20.30
N GLU A 40 -2.34 15.91 -19.08
CA GLU A 40 -2.15 17.21 -18.42
C GLU A 40 -0.84 17.92 -18.83
N GLY A 41 -0.10 17.33 -19.78
CA GLY A 41 1.20 17.78 -20.27
C GLY A 41 1.19 19.22 -20.78
N GLN A 42 2.18 19.99 -20.36
CA GLN A 42 2.36 21.38 -20.78
C GLN A 42 3.21 21.54 -22.04
N LEU A 43 3.95 20.50 -22.42
CA LEU A 43 4.81 20.45 -23.61
C LEU A 43 4.24 19.48 -24.64
N PRO A 44 4.32 19.76 -25.94
CA PRO A 44 3.94 18.80 -26.96
C PRO A 44 4.76 17.49 -26.91
N THR A 45 5.98 17.55 -26.37
CA THR A 45 6.90 16.41 -26.18
C THR A 45 6.79 15.75 -24.80
N THR A 46 5.67 15.90 -24.09
CA THR A 46 5.48 15.35 -22.73
C THR A 46 5.65 13.83 -22.66
N GLU A 47 5.22 13.08 -23.67
CA GLU A 47 5.42 11.61 -23.70
C GLU A 47 6.90 11.22 -23.74
N ALA A 48 7.70 11.93 -24.54
CA ALA A 48 9.15 11.77 -24.58
C ALA A 48 9.80 12.19 -23.25
N LEU A 49 9.31 13.28 -22.64
CA LEU A 49 9.81 13.75 -21.34
C LEU A 49 9.56 12.71 -20.23
N LEU A 50 8.39 12.07 -20.20
CA LEU A 50 8.10 10.99 -19.25
C LEU A 50 9.10 9.83 -19.43
N GLY A 51 9.38 9.44 -20.68
CA GLY A 51 10.36 8.40 -20.99
C GLY A 51 11.77 8.79 -20.55
N ASP A 52 12.17 10.04 -20.77
CA ASP A 52 13.47 10.57 -20.36
C ASP A 52 13.62 10.66 -18.84
N VAL A 53 12.61 11.18 -18.12
CA VAL A 53 12.60 11.22 -16.66
C VAL A 53 12.68 9.80 -16.09
N TRP A 54 11.87 8.86 -16.59
CA TRP A 54 11.92 7.47 -16.16
C TRP A 54 13.30 6.85 -16.40
N ALA A 55 13.88 7.02 -17.59
CA ALA A 55 15.19 6.47 -17.92
C ALA A 55 16.30 7.09 -17.06
N SER A 56 16.19 8.39 -16.72
CA SER A 56 17.15 9.06 -15.84
C SER A 56 17.17 8.47 -14.43
N LEU A 57 16.02 8.04 -13.93
CA LEU A 57 15.85 7.45 -12.60
C LEU A 57 16.20 5.96 -12.57
N TYR A 58 15.69 5.19 -13.54
CA TYR A 58 15.79 3.74 -13.57
C TYR A 58 17.19 3.22 -13.94
N LYS A 59 17.84 3.82 -14.96
CA LYS A 59 19.07 3.26 -15.55
C LYS A 59 20.24 3.30 -14.57
N MET A 60 21.19 2.36 -14.72
CA MET A 60 22.42 2.35 -13.92
C MET A 60 23.31 3.58 -14.16
N LYS A 61 23.43 4.01 -15.41
CA LYS A 61 24.25 5.17 -15.83
C LYS A 61 23.54 5.94 -16.94
N PRO A 62 22.56 6.79 -16.60
CA PRO A 62 21.92 7.68 -17.57
C PRO A 62 22.94 8.68 -18.09
N ARG A 63 22.90 8.97 -19.39
CA ARG A 63 23.74 9.97 -20.05
C ARG A 63 22.91 10.68 -21.10
N ILE A 64 23.06 11.99 -21.13
CA ILE A 64 22.48 12.83 -22.17
C ILE A 64 23.27 12.59 -23.46
N VAL A 65 22.55 12.42 -24.57
CA VAL A 65 23.15 12.15 -25.88
C VAL A 65 23.93 13.39 -26.33
N LEU A 66 25.21 13.19 -26.69
CA LEU A 66 26.12 14.27 -27.13
C LEU A 66 26.05 14.55 -28.64
N GLY A 67 25.19 13.81 -29.37
CA GLY A 67 25.01 13.91 -30.82
C GLY A 67 23.90 14.86 -31.25
N ARG A 68 23.50 14.81 -32.53
CA ARG A 68 22.33 15.54 -33.04
C ARG A 68 21.07 15.07 -32.31
N ILE A 69 20.47 15.96 -31.53
CA ILE A 69 19.16 15.77 -30.90
C ILE A 69 18.13 16.42 -31.81
N ASP A 70 16.96 15.80 -31.89
CA ASP A 70 15.82 16.38 -32.60
C ASP A 70 15.50 17.77 -32.02
N PRO A 71 15.41 18.83 -32.85
CA PRO A 71 15.11 20.18 -32.36
C PRO A 71 13.91 20.24 -31.44
N ALA A 72 12.86 19.45 -31.70
CA ALA A 72 11.64 19.38 -30.89
C ALA A 72 11.91 18.99 -29.42
N LEU A 73 12.98 18.23 -29.15
CA LEU A 73 13.33 17.75 -27.82
C LEU A 73 14.29 18.67 -27.04
N LYS A 74 14.71 19.81 -27.62
CA LYS A 74 15.59 20.77 -26.91
C LYS A 74 15.00 21.21 -25.55
N PRO A 75 13.70 21.56 -25.43
CA PRO A 75 13.11 21.86 -24.13
C PRO A 75 13.20 20.71 -23.12
N ASN A 76 12.96 19.47 -23.56
CA ASN A 76 13.10 18.28 -22.71
C ASN A 76 14.54 18.12 -22.22
N LYS A 77 15.51 18.33 -23.12
CA LYS A 77 16.94 18.26 -22.80
C LYS A 77 17.31 19.24 -21.71
N THR A 78 16.85 20.49 -21.79
CA THR A 78 17.14 21.54 -20.80
C THR A 78 16.59 21.19 -19.42
N ILE A 79 15.36 20.65 -19.34
CA ILE A 79 14.77 20.17 -18.09
C ILE A 79 15.59 19.01 -17.50
N ILE A 80 15.91 18.00 -18.32
CA ILE A 80 16.69 16.82 -17.89
C ILE A 80 18.12 17.20 -17.49
N GLU A 81 18.75 18.14 -18.20
CA GLU A 81 20.07 18.67 -17.83
C GLU A 81 20.02 19.35 -16.46
N LYS A 82 19.02 20.19 -16.20
CA LYS A 82 18.86 20.85 -14.90
C LYS A 82 18.65 19.82 -13.79
N LEU A 83 17.79 18.82 -14.03
CA LEU A 83 17.51 17.73 -13.10
C LEU A 83 18.77 16.91 -12.78
N MET A 84 19.51 16.47 -13.79
CA MET A 84 20.69 15.62 -13.62
C MET A 84 21.93 16.35 -13.09
N LYS A 85 21.97 17.69 -13.17
CA LYS A 85 23.04 18.52 -12.60
C LYS A 85 22.89 18.73 -11.09
N ASP A 86 21.71 18.50 -10.51
CA ASP A 86 21.50 18.64 -9.06
C ASP A 86 22.27 17.55 -8.29
N GLU A 87 22.93 17.93 -7.19
CA GLU A 87 23.71 16.99 -6.37
C GLU A 87 22.80 15.94 -5.70
N ARG A 88 21.58 16.34 -5.37
CA ARG A 88 20.56 15.47 -4.74
C ARG A 88 19.96 14.46 -5.70
N PHE A 89 20.16 14.63 -7.00
CA PHE A 89 19.64 13.71 -8.01
C PHE A 89 20.15 12.27 -7.82
N GLU A 90 21.40 12.11 -7.39
CA GLU A 90 21.93 10.78 -7.06
C GLU A 90 21.27 10.15 -5.82
N GLU A 91 20.81 10.96 -4.86
CA GLU A 91 20.03 10.48 -3.72
C GLU A 91 18.68 9.93 -4.17
N TYR A 92 18.00 10.62 -5.09
CA TYR A 92 16.75 10.14 -5.69
C TYR A 92 16.95 8.84 -6.47
N ARG A 93 18.10 8.69 -7.14
CA ARG A 93 18.46 7.47 -7.88
C ARG A 93 18.78 6.28 -6.98
N ASN A 94 19.22 6.51 -5.75
CA ASN A 94 19.41 5.41 -4.79
C ASN A 94 18.09 4.67 -4.49
N PHE A 95 16.96 5.37 -4.57
CA PHE A 95 15.63 4.82 -4.38
C PHE A 95 15.01 4.18 -5.64
N THR A 96 15.33 4.69 -6.83
CA THR A 96 14.64 4.34 -8.10
C THR A 96 15.43 3.42 -9.03
N ARG A 97 16.76 3.33 -8.88
CA ARG A 97 17.64 2.59 -9.79
C ARG A 97 17.29 1.10 -9.84
N LEU A 98 17.04 0.59 -11.04
CA LEU A 98 16.62 -0.79 -11.33
C LEU A 98 15.32 -1.22 -10.62
N ASP A 99 14.51 -0.28 -10.12
CA ASP A 99 13.22 -0.53 -9.51
C ASP A 99 12.13 0.09 -10.38
N ASP A 100 11.46 -0.75 -11.18
CA ASP A 100 10.42 -0.29 -12.11
C ASP A 100 9.27 0.43 -11.38
N LEU A 101 8.86 -0.06 -10.20
CA LEU A 101 7.78 0.55 -9.43
C LEU A 101 8.20 1.94 -8.95
N ALA A 102 9.33 2.02 -8.25
CA ALA A 102 9.81 3.27 -7.66
C ALA A 102 10.13 4.31 -8.75
N ALA A 103 10.78 3.91 -9.84
CA ALA A 103 11.07 4.81 -10.95
C ALA A 103 9.79 5.31 -11.64
N THR A 104 8.78 4.44 -11.81
CA THR A 104 7.50 4.83 -12.43
C THR A 104 6.73 5.82 -11.56
N VAL A 105 6.53 5.51 -10.27
CA VAL A 105 5.83 6.39 -9.33
C VAL A 105 6.53 7.74 -9.23
N CYS A 106 7.86 7.74 -9.15
CA CYS A 106 8.67 8.95 -9.12
C CYS A 106 8.54 9.76 -10.42
N THR A 107 8.50 9.10 -11.58
CA THR A 107 8.28 9.77 -12.88
C THR A 107 6.92 10.45 -12.93
N VAL A 108 5.84 9.79 -12.47
CA VAL A 108 4.50 10.37 -12.42
C VAL A 108 4.52 11.65 -11.59
N LYS A 109 5.08 11.61 -10.38
CA LYS A 109 5.11 12.77 -9.47
C LYS A 109 6.02 13.90 -9.95
N LEU A 110 7.19 13.57 -10.49
CA LEU A 110 8.10 14.57 -11.03
C LEU A 110 7.48 15.31 -12.20
N VAL A 111 6.90 14.59 -13.17
CA VAL A 111 6.31 15.25 -14.34
C VAL A 111 5.01 15.98 -13.98
N GLU A 112 4.23 15.50 -13.00
CA GLU A 112 3.09 16.25 -12.43
C GLU A 112 3.56 17.62 -11.88
N LYS A 113 4.65 17.65 -11.12
CA LYS A 113 5.20 18.87 -10.52
C LYS A 113 5.88 19.76 -11.55
N ILE A 114 6.57 19.19 -12.55
CA ILE A 114 7.13 19.93 -13.70
C ILE A 114 6.01 20.60 -14.50
N ASN A 115 4.91 19.88 -14.79
CA ASN A 115 3.76 20.45 -15.48
C ASN A 115 3.13 21.60 -14.69
N ARG A 116 2.99 21.46 -13.36
CA ARG A 116 2.50 22.53 -12.49
C ARG A 116 3.43 23.74 -12.51
N TRP A 117 4.73 23.52 -12.37
CA TRP A 117 5.73 24.58 -12.43
C TRP A 117 5.73 25.29 -13.79
N LEU A 118 5.63 24.55 -14.90
CA LEU A 118 5.50 25.12 -16.25
C LEU A 118 4.23 25.94 -16.39
N ALA A 119 3.09 25.47 -15.87
CA ALA A 119 1.84 26.21 -15.91
C ALA A 119 1.94 27.53 -15.12
N GLU A 120 2.58 27.52 -13.95
CA GLU A 120 2.85 28.71 -13.16
C GLU A 120 3.82 29.66 -13.87
N ALA A 121 4.87 29.14 -14.50
CA ALA A 121 5.83 29.93 -15.27
C ALA A 121 5.17 30.62 -16.47
N LYS A 122 4.34 29.90 -17.24
CA LYS A 122 3.54 30.47 -18.35
C LYS A 122 2.62 31.59 -17.88
N ALA A 123 2.04 31.47 -16.69
CA ALA A 123 1.14 32.49 -16.14
C ALA A 123 1.88 33.76 -15.68
N MET A 124 3.19 33.68 -15.45
CA MET A 124 4.03 34.80 -15.02
C MET A 124 4.87 35.41 -16.14
N ASP A 125 5.10 34.65 -17.23
CA ASP A 125 5.93 35.02 -18.36
C ASP A 125 5.14 34.92 -19.68
N ASP A 126 4.58 36.06 -20.11
CA ASP A 126 3.84 36.19 -21.37
C ASP A 126 4.70 35.84 -22.60
N ASP A 127 6.02 35.99 -22.52
CA ASP A 127 6.93 35.68 -23.63
C ASP A 127 7.13 34.16 -23.77
N LEU A 128 7.27 33.46 -22.65
CA LEU A 128 7.26 31.99 -22.61
C LEU A 128 5.95 31.42 -23.15
N LEU A 129 4.81 31.99 -22.76
CA LEU A 129 3.50 31.56 -23.25
C LEU A 129 3.39 31.67 -24.77
N LYS A 130 3.76 32.83 -25.34
CA LYS A 130 3.73 33.06 -26.79
C LYS A 130 4.61 32.08 -27.56
N LYS A 131 5.86 31.91 -27.12
CA LYS A 131 6.80 30.97 -27.75
C LYS A 131 6.29 29.53 -27.74
N MET A 132 5.56 29.14 -26.69
CA MET A 132 4.93 27.83 -26.62
C MET A 132 3.73 27.69 -27.55
N GLU A 133 2.89 28.73 -27.66
CA GLU A 133 1.77 28.76 -28.61
C GLU A 133 2.26 28.73 -30.06
N ASP A 134 3.36 29.42 -30.38
CA ASP A 134 3.99 29.42 -31.70
C ASP A 134 4.49 28.02 -32.09
N VAL A 135 5.15 27.31 -31.17
CA VAL A 135 5.59 25.92 -31.40
C VAL A 135 4.39 24.98 -31.58
N ASP A 136 3.35 25.09 -30.74
CA ASP A 136 2.14 24.27 -30.84
C ASP A 136 1.41 24.51 -32.18
N ALA A 137 1.30 25.77 -32.63
CA ALA A 137 0.65 26.11 -33.89
C ALA A 137 1.41 25.57 -35.11
N LEU A 138 2.74 25.73 -35.13
CA LEU A 138 3.58 25.23 -36.22
C LEU A 138 3.63 23.70 -36.26
N GLN A 139 3.49 23.03 -35.12
CA GLN A 139 3.52 21.57 -35.04
C GLN A 139 2.25 20.91 -35.60
N ASP A 140 1.09 21.57 -35.51
CA ASP A 140 -0.17 21.10 -36.12
C ASP A 140 -0.14 21.16 -37.66
N ASP A 141 0.71 22.01 -38.24
CA ASP A 141 0.83 22.21 -39.70
C ASP A 141 1.86 21.28 -40.39
N VAL A 142 2.66 20.51 -39.64
CA VAL A 142 3.67 19.59 -40.19
C VAL A 142 3.10 18.16 -40.36
N PRO A 143 3.02 17.60 -41.60
CA PRO A 143 2.57 16.23 -41.82
C PRO A 143 3.53 15.18 -41.22
N VAL A 144 2.98 14.23 -40.47
CA VAL A 144 3.71 13.19 -39.70
C VAL A 144 4.57 12.25 -40.57
N ASP A 145 4.33 12.17 -41.88
CA ASP A 145 5.00 11.22 -42.80
C ASP A 145 6.39 11.65 -43.31
N HIS A 146 6.85 12.89 -43.03
CA HIS A 146 8.13 13.40 -43.56
C HIS A 146 9.33 13.34 -42.60
N LEU A 147 9.22 12.66 -41.46
CA LEU A 147 10.29 12.63 -40.45
C LEU A 147 11.45 11.65 -40.77
N ASP A 148 11.34 10.82 -41.81
CA ASP A 148 12.33 9.76 -42.15
C ASP A 148 12.94 9.88 -43.57
N GLU A 149 12.62 10.89 -44.37
CA GLU A 149 13.22 11.07 -45.71
C GLU A 149 14.38 12.08 -45.69
N SER A 150 15.45 11.70 -46.38
CA SER A 150 16.78 12.34 -46.49
C SER A 150 16.75 13.87 -46.65
N GLN A 151 17.56 14.55 -45.81
CA GLN A 151 17.73 15.99 -45.65
C GLN A 151 18.43 16.73 -46.82
N ASP A 152 18.24 16.31 -48.08
CA ASP A 152 18.94 16.97 -49.21
C ASP A 152 18.13 18.06 -49.92
N GLU A 153 16.88 18.34 -49.51
CA GLU A 153 16.06 19.44 -50.05
C GLU A 153 15.25 20.19 -48.98
N ILE A 154 15.90 20.94 -48.07
CA ILE A 154 15.19 21.89 -47.18
C ILE A 154 16.00 23.17 -47.00
N GLU A 155 16.01 24.04 -48.00
CA GLU A 155 16.21 25.49 -47.79
C GLU A 155 14.82 26.15 -47.76
N ASN A 156 14.46 26.74 -46.61
CA ASN A 156 13.22 27.52 -46.38
C ASN A 156 11.89 26.75 -46.45
N GLY A 157 11.70 25.76 -45.57
CA GLY A 157 10.41 25.07 -45.38
C GLY A 157 9.90 25.13 -43.94
N PRO A 158 8.63 24.71 -43.68
CA PRO A 158 7.98 24.76 -42.36
C PRO A 158 8.72 24.00 -41.26
N ILE A 159 9.60 23.05 -41.61
CA ILE A 159 10.46 22.32 -40.67
C ILE A 159 11.54 23.23 -40.06
N GLN A 160 12.08 24.19 -40.82
CA GLN A 160 13.07 25.14 -40.33
C GLN A 160 12.42 26.17 -39.39
N GLU A 161 11.22 26.65 -39.74
CA GLU A 161 10.46 27.58 -38.89
C GLU A 161 10.09 26.95 -37.54
N LEU A 162 9.68 25.67 -37.52
CA LEU A 162 9.44 24.94 -36.28
C LEU A 162 10.72 24.76 -35.46
N ALA A 163 11.86 24.50 -36.11
CA ALA A 163 13.15 24.38 -35.43
C ALA A 163 13.58 25.71 -34.79
N ASP A 164 13.43 26.82 -35.50
CA ASP A 164 13.77 28.16 -35.00
C ASP A 164 12.83 28.59 -33.86
N ALA A 165 11.53 28.30 -33.95
CA ALA A 165 10.56 28.54 -32.88
C ALA A 165 10.88 27.71 -31.63
N THR A 166 11.27 26.44 -31.82
CA THR A 166 11.67 25.56 -30.71
C THR A 166 12.96 26.05 -30.04
N ASP A 167 13.88 26.64 -30.80
CA ASP A 167 15.12 27.22 -30.27
C ASP A 167 14.82 28.44 -29.40
N GLN A 168 13.95 29.33 -29.86
CA GLN A 168 13.51 30.49 -29.08
C GLN A 168 12.79 30.08 -27.79
N LEU A 169 11.94 29.04 -27.87
CA LEU A 169 11.30 28.46 -26.69
C LEU A 169 12.33 27.89 -25.72
N ASN A 170 13.32 27.16 -26.23
CA ASN A 170 14.36 26.57 -25.42
C ASN A 170 15.19 27.65 -24.68
N ASP A 171 15.57 28.72 -25.37
CA ASP A 171 16.32 29.84 -24.78
C ASP A 171 15.51 30.51 -23.65
N GLN A 172 14.20 30.69 -23.84
CA GLN A 172 13.33 31.25 -22.80
C GLN A 172 13.16 30.32 -21.60
N LEU A 173 13.03 29.02 -21.85
CA LEU A 173 12.93 28.01 -20.81
C LEU A 173 14.23 27.92 -20.00
N GLU A 174 15.38 27.99 -20.67
CA GLU A 174 16.69 28.05 -20.01
C GLU A 174 16.80 29.29 -19.12
N PHE A 175 16.44 30.47 -19.63
CA PHE A 175 16.40 31.71 -18.85
C PHE A 175 15.47 31.62 -17.62
N THR A 176 14.29 30.98 -17.78
CA THR A 176 13.35 30.76 -16.67
C THR A 176 13.92 29.80 -15.64
N LEU A 177 14.60 28.73 -16.05
CA LEU A 177 15.25 27.77 -15.16
C LEU A 177 16.51 28.33 -14.48
N GLU A 178 17.16 29.34 -15.06
CA GLU A 178 18.22 30.10 -14.40
C GLU A 178 17.65 31.04 -13.34
N THR A 179 16.57 31.74 -13.66
CA THR A 179 15.95 32.73 -12.76
C THR A 179 15.18 32.09 -11.62
N ASN A 180 14.42 31.02 -11.90
CA ASN A 180 13.54 30.32 -10.95
C ASN A 180 14.05 28.90 -10.62
N GLY A 181 15.34 28.64 -10.81
CA GLY A 181 15.93 27.30 -10.69
C GLY A 181 15.82 26.69 -9.29
N GLU A 182 15.94 27.48 -8.23
CA GLU A 182 15.79 26.97 -6.86
C GLU A 182 14.36 26.48 -6.59
N ARG A 183 13.35 27.24 -7.03
CA ARG A 183 11.95 26.84 -6.91
C ARG A 183 11.67 25.58 -7.72
N PHE A 184 12.25 25.45 -8.91
CA PHE A 184 12.17 24.22 -9.70
C PHE A 184 12.77 23.03 -8.94
N LEU A 185 13.97 23.17 -8.37
CA LEU A 185 14.59 22.06 -7.63
C LEU A 185 13.82 21.70 -6.35
N GLN A 186 13.21 22.68 -5.67
CA GLN A 186 12.34 22.43 -4.53
C GLN A 186 11.08 21.63 -4.91
N THR A 187 10.44 21.93 -6.05
CA THR A 187 9.27 21.15 -6.50
C THR A 187 9.64 19.72 -6.88
N ILE A 188 10.88 19.51 -7.36
CA ILE A 188 11.45 18.18 -7.61
C ILE A 188 11.66 17.41 -6.30
N ASP A 189 12.20 18.04 -5.24
CA ASP A 189 12.34 17.40 -3.93
C ASP A 189 11.00 16.92 -3.38
N GLU A 190 9.99 17.80 -3.40
CA GLU A 190 8.64 17.47 -2.95
C GLU A 190 8.07 16.27 -3.72
N ALA A 191 8.31 16.21 -5.04
CA ALA A 191 7.86 15.11 -5.87
C ALA A 191 8.48 13.77 -5.41
N VAL A 192 9.77 13.78 -5.09
CA VAL A 192 10.49 12.59 -4.63
C VAL A 192 10.00 12.16 -3.25
N GLU A 193 9.82 13.11 -2.31
CA GLU A 193 9.26 12.81 -0.99
C GLU A 193 7.85 12.22 -1.08
N GLU A 194 6.98 12.80 -1.91
CA GLU A 194 5.65 12.24 -2.18
C GLU A 194 5.73 10.83 -2.77
N SER A 195 6.69 10.56 -3.64
CA SER A 195 6.89 9.23 -4.25
C SER A 195 7.35 8.18 -3.25
N ILE A 196 8.21 8.57 -2.30
CA ILE A 196 8.63 7.71 -1.18
C ILE A 196 7.41 7.39 -0.31
N LYS A 197 6.60 8.39 0.05
CA LYS A 197 5.36 8.19 0.82
C LYS A 197 4.40 7.22 0.12
N VAL A 198 4.20 7.36 -1.20
CA VAL A 198 3.36 6.43 -1.97
C VAL A 198 3.91 5.00 -1.89
N LYS A 199 5.23 4.80 -1.99
CA LYS A 199 5.83 3.46 -1.85
C LYS A 199 5.65 2.89 -0.43
N ASP A 200 5.81 3.70 0.61
CA ASP A 200 5.60 3.28 1.99
C ASP A 200 4.14 2.91 2.27
N SER A 201 3.20 3.67 1.71
CA SER A 201 1.77 3.33 1.72
C SER A 201 1.51 2.01 1.00
N LEU A 202 2.13 1.74 -0.15
CA LEU A 202 2.00 0.45 -0.85
C LEU A 202 2.51 -0.72 0.00
N ILE A 203 3.64 -0.54 0.67
CA ILE A 203 4.18 -1.54 1.59
C ILE A 203 3.17 -1.80 2.72
N SER A 204 2.58 -0.74 3.28
CA SER A 204 1.58 -0.87 4.35
C SER A 204 0.30 -1.58 3.89
N LEU A 205 -0.12 -1.37 2.64
CA LEU A 205 -1.34 -1.98 2.09
C LEU A 205 -1.12 -3.41 1.56
N MET A 206 0.05 -3.70 0.97
CA MET A 206 0.29 -4.91 0.19
C MET A 206 1.53 -5.71 0.61
N GLY A 207 2.49 -5.09 1.29
CA GLY A 207 3.78 -5.68 1.71
C GLY A 207 3.70 -6.66 2.88
N GLY A 208 2.52 -6.82 3.48
CA GLY A 208 2.32 -7.79 4.56
C GLY A 208 3.06 -7.44 5.87
N SER A 209 2.82 -8.24 6.91
CA SER A 209 3.20 -7.94 8.31
C SER A 209 4.54 -8.55 8.77
N SER A 210 5.51 -8.73 7.86
CA SER A 210 6.81 -9.35 8.19
C SER A 210 7.93 -8.31 8.30
N ALA A 211 8.59 -8.24 9.47
CA ALA A 211 9.66 -7.30 9.77
C ALA A 211 10.76 -7.31 8.70
N GLY A 212 11.06 -6.15 8.11
CA GLY A 212 12.13 -5.97 7.11
C GLY A 212 11.90 -6.71 5.79
N LYS A 213 10.72 -7.30 5.57
CA LYS A 213 10.37 -8.05 4.35
C LYS A 213 9.19 -7.47 3.58
N GLY A 214 8.68 -6.29 3.98
CA GLY A 214 7.57 -5.62 3.31
C GLY A 214 7.77 -5.48 1.80
N ASP A 215 8.95 -4.97 1.42
CA ASP A 215 9.38 -4.84 0.03
C ASP A 215 9.52 -6.20 -0.68
N ALA A 216 9.96 -7.25 0.03
CA ALA A 216 10.12 -8.58 -0.55
C ALA A 216 8.78 -9.30 -0.80
N GLU A 217 7.79 -9.08 0.05
CA GLU A 217 6.42 -9.57 -0.17
C GLU A 217 5.70 -8.75 -1.24
N LEU A 218 5.92 -7.43 -1.30
CA LEU A 218 5.41 -6.57 -2.36
C LEU A 218 5.91 -7.07 -3.73
N LYS A 219 7.18 -7.47 -3.84
CA LYS A 219 7.76 -8.07 -5.06
C LYS A 219 7.09 -9.36 -5.53
N LYS A 220 6.29 -10.03 -4.69
CA LYS A 220 5.50 -11.21 -5.11
C LYS A 220 4.19 -10.82 -5.79
N VAL A 221 3.72 -9.59 -5.57
CA VAL A 221 2.54 -9.03 -6.22
C VAL A 221 2.91 -8.67 -7.66
N PRO A 222 2.08 -8.95 -8.68
CA PRO A 222 2.32 -8.52 -10.05
C PRO A 222 2.51 -6.99 -10.14
N LEU A 223 3.49 -6.53 -10.92
CA LEU A 223 3.81 -5.10 -11.05
C LEU A 223 2.61 -4.24 -11.47
N ARG A 224 1.76 -4.75 -12.38
CA ARG A 224 0.53 -4.07 -12.80
C ARG A 224 -0.41 -3.78 -11.62
N GLU A 225 -0.49 -4.71 -10.68
CA GLU A 225 -1.33 -4.56 -9.50
C GLU A 225 -0.71 -3.58 -8.50
N GLN A 226 0.63 -3.59 -8.35
CA GLN A 226 1.35 -2.60 -7.55
C GLN A 226 1.13 -1.18 -8.08
N LEU A 227 1.26 -0.98 -9.40
CA LEU A 227 1.04 0.31 -10.06
C LEU A 227 -0.41 0.79 -9.93
N ALA A 228 -1.39 -0.11 -10.08
CA ALA A 228 -2.79 0.24 -9.91
C ALA A 228 -3.11 0.77 -8.50
N VAL A 229 -2.55 0.15 -7.45
CA VAL A 229 -2.71 0.67 -6.07
C VAL A 229 -1.89 1.95 -5.87
N ALA A 230 -0.72 2.06 -6.50
CA ALA A 230 0.13 3.24 -6.41
C ALA A 230 -0.59 4.48 -6.94
N ASP A 231 -1.20 4.35 -8.11
CA ASP A 231 -1.98 5.40 -8.75
C ASP A 231 -3.18 5.80 -7.87
N GLN A 232 -3.86 4.85 -7.25
CA GLN A 232 -4.96 5.14 -6.32
C GLN A 232 -4.49 5.91 -5.08
N VAL A 233 -3.39 5.49 -4.45
CA VAL A 233 -2.80 6.16 -3.28
C VAL A 233 -2.30 7.56 -3.66
N ALA A 234 -1.71 7.73 -4.84
CA ALA A 234 -1.20 9.00 -5.30
C ALA A 234 -2.31 10.02 -5.59
N MET A 235 -3.51 9.55 -5.95
CA MET A 235 -4.66 10.40 -6.32
C MET A 235 -5.65 10.64 -5.18
N ASP A 236 -5.73 9.75 -4.19
CA ASP A 236 -6.77 9.79 -3.14
C ASP A 236 -6.15 9.98 -1.74
N PRO A 237 -6.30 11.17 -1.12
CA PRO A 237 -5.82 11.44 0.23
C PRO A 237 -6.41 10.50 1.28
N LYS A 238 -7.66 10.04 1.10
CA LYS A 238 -8.30 9.08 2.01
C LYS A 238 -7.52 7.76 2.01
N MET A 239 -7.03 7.34 0.85
CA MET A 239 -6.28 6.11 0.71
C MET A 239 -4.90 6.19 1.37
N GLN A 240 -4.26 7.37 1.34
CA GLN A 240 -3.02 7.62 2.07
C GLN A 240 -3.24 7.49 3.59
N GLU A 241 -4.30 8.10 4.11
CA GLU A 241 -4.61 8.03 5.54
C GLU A 241 -4.90 6.59 5.99
N ILE A 242 -5.67 5.83 5.20
CA ILE A 242 -5.95 4.41 5.47
C ILE A 242 -4.64 3.60 5.48
N ALA A 243 -3.72 3.87 4.54
CA ALA A 243 -2.43 3.20 4.47
C ALA A 243 -1.55 3.49 5.70
N GLU A 244 -1.54 4.75 6.17
CA GLU A 244 -0.85 5.12 7.40
C GLU A 244 -1.39 4.35 8.61
N TRP A 245 -2.72 4.30 8.76
CA TRP A 245 -3.36 3.53 9.83
C TRP A 245 -3.04 2.04 9.74
N ALA A 246 -3.13 1.46 8.54
CA ALA A 246 -2.76 0.06 8.30
C ALA A 246 -1.31 -0.21 8.70
N GLY A 247 -0.38 0.65 8.33
CA GLY A 247 1.04 0.53 8.69
C GLY A 247 1.26 0.56 10.19
N ARG A 248 0.64 1.52 10.90
CA ARG A 248 0.69 1.62 12.38
C ARG A 248 0.16 0.34 13.04
N PHE A 249 -1.01 -0.14 12.62
CA PHE A 249 -1.61 -1.34 13.21
C PHE A 249 -0.85 -2.62 12.89
N GLN A 250 -0.24 -2.73 11.72
CA GLN A 250 0.63 -3.85 11.40
C GLN A 250 1.88 -3.90 12.31
N GLU A 251 2.44 -2.75 12.64
CA GLU A 251 3.56 -2.64 13.58
C GLU A 251 3.17 -3.10 14.99
N VAL A 252 2.01 -2.66 15.46
CA VAL A 252 1.46 -3.08 16.75
C VAL A 252 1.15 -4.58 16.79
N ALA A 253 0.45 -5.09 15.78
CA ALA A 253 0.13 -6.51 15.65
C ALA A 253 1.39 -7.38 15.66
N ARG A 254 2.47 -6.90 15.02
CA ARG A 254 3.77 -7.57 15.01
C ARG A 254 4.37 -7.68 16.41
N GLN A 255 4.30 -6.61 17.21
CA GLN A 255 4.83 -6.61 18.57
C GLN A 255 4.04 -7.60 19.46
N LYS A 256 2.71 -7.55 19.41
CA LYS A 256 1.84 -8.47 20.16
C LYS A 256 2.07 -9.94 19.80
N GLN A 257 2.15 -10.26 18.50
CA GLN A 257 2.43 -11.63 18.05
C GLN A 257 3.83 -12.13 18.46
N LYS A 258 4.83 -11.23 18.53
CA LYS A 258 6.16 -11.58 19.01
C LYS A 258 6.17 -11.87 20.50
N THR A 259 5.49 -11.05 21.30
CA THR A 259 5.36 -11.26 22.76
C THR A 259 4.69 -12.58 23.06
N ASN A 260 3.57 -12.91 22.40
CA ASN A 260 2.89 -14.20 22.55
C ASN A 260 3.81 -15.37 22.18
N TYR A 261 4.64 -15.21 21.14
CA TYR A 261 5.63 -16.23 20.76
C TYR A 261 6.71 -16.43 21.84
N VAL A 262 7.18 -15.36 22.48
CA VAL A 262 8.18 -15.42 23.55
C VAL A 262 7.59 -16.03 24.82
N GLU A 263 6.39 -15.61 25.23
CA GLU A 263 5.70 -16.16 26.41
C GLU A 263 5.40 -17.66 26.27
N ALA A 264 5.06 -18.13 25.06
CA ALA A 264 4.88 -19.56 24.79
C ALA A 264 6.19 -20.37 24.90
N ILE A 265 7.35 -19.72 24.79
CA ILE A 265 8.68 -20.37 24.90
C ILE A 265 9.20 -20.29 26.34
N GLU A 266 8.79 -19.30 27.12
CA GLU A 266 9.18 -19.20 28.52
C GLU A 266 8.69 -20.41 29.33
N ARG A 267 9.64 -21.08 29.98
CA ARG A 267 9.40 -22.20 30.91
C ARG A 267 8.75 -21.68 32.20
N ARG A 268 7.46 -21.35 32.16
CA ARG A 268 6.67 -20.97 33.34
C ARG A 268 5.85 -22.17 33.80
N GLY A 269 6.02 -22.53 35.08
CA GLY A 269 5.32 -23.66 35.71
C GLY A 269 6.21 -24.87 35.99
N VAL A 270 5.80 -25.68 36.96
CA VAL A 270 6.45 -26.94 37.33
C VAL A 270 5.43 -28.05 37.18
N THR A 271 5.79 -29.10 36.45
CA THR A 271 5.00 -30.31 36.30
C THR A 271 5.84 -31.53 36.64
N ILE A 272 5.21 -32.70 36.64
CA ILE A 272 5.84 -33.98 36.92
C ILE A 272 6.01 -34.75 35.60
N GLY A 273 7.19 -35.35 35.38
CA GLY A 273 7.44 -36.20 34.22
C GLY A 273 8.86 -36.79 34.19
N SER A 274 9.34 -37.16 33.01
CA SER A 274 10.61 -37.89 32.79
C SER A 274 11.43 -37.38 31.59
N GLU A 275 11.32 -36.09 31.24
CA GLU A 275 12.08 -35.50 30.13
C GLU A 275 13.36 -34.80 30.63
N ILE A 276 14.53 -35.34 30.28
CA ILE A 276 15.84 -34.88 30.76
C ILE A 276 16.07 -33.39 30.48
N GLU A 277 15.72 -32.91 29.29
CA GLU A 277 15.96 -31.53 28.82
C GLU A 277 15.17 -30.48 29.61
N ARG A 278 14.17 -30.93 30.38
CA ARG A 278 13.21 -30.08 31.11
C ARG A 278 13.33 -30.21 32.61
N LEU A 279 14.18 -31.12 33.13
CA LEU A 279 14.37 -31.28 34.57
C LEU A 279 14.72 -29.96 35.24
N LEU A 280 14.13 -29.73 36.41
CA LEU A 280 14.51 -28.57 37.22
C LEU A 280 15.96 -28.68 37.68
N PRO A 281 16.67 -27.55 37.89
CA PRO A 281 18.03 -27.56 38.43
C PRO A 281 18.16 -28.35 39.73
N MET A 282 17.12 -28.36 40.57
CA MET A 282 17.07 -29.14 41.81
C MET A 282 17.10 -30.65 41.56
N GLU A 283 16.37 -31.16 40.56
CA GLU A 283 16.39 -32.58 40.20
C GLU A 283 17.75 -33.00 39.64
N LEU A 284 18.39 -32.14 38.85
CA LEU A 284 19.76 -32.36 38.37
C LEU A 284 20.77 -32.39 39.54
N GLY A 285 20.56 -31.54 40.55
CA GLY A 285 21.33 -31.57 41.80
C GLY A 285 21.18 -32.90 42.57
N LEU A 286 19.95 -33.43 42.63
CA LEU A 286 19.67 -34.73 43.27
C LEU A 286 20.29 -35.90 42.51
N TYR A 287 20.39 -35.81 41.18
CA TYR A 287 21.12 -36.78 40.36
C TYR A 287 22.64 -36.73 40.60
N ALA A 288 23.20 -35.54 40.78
CA ALA A 288 24.64 -35.32 40.96
C ALA A 288 25.17 -35.85 42.31
N ASN A 289 24.34 -35.86 43.36
CA ASN A 289 24.73 -36.34 44.68
C ASN A 289 24.54 -37.87 44.83
N GLY A 290 25.61 -38.57 45.22
CA GLY A 290 25.64 -40.03 45.35
C GLY A 290 24.62 -40.62 46.33
N SER A 291 24.22 -39.90 47.38
CA SER A 291 23.23 -40.38 48.34
C SER A 291 21.78 -40.31 47.82
N THR A 292 21.46 -39.30 47.01
CA THR A 292 20.10 -39.04 46.47
C THR A 292 19.89 -39.61 45.07
N LYS A 293 20.97 -39.96 44.35
CA LYS A 293 20.93 -40.42 42.96
C LYS A 293 19.98 -41.59 42.72
N LYS A 294 19.94 -42.58 43.64
CA LYS A 294 19.07 -43.75 43.49
C LYS A 294 17.58 -43.39 43.58
N ASP A 295 17.22 -42.47 44.47
CA ASP A 295 15.84 -41.99 44.59
C ASP A 295 15.44 -41.16 43.36
N PHE A 296 16.32 -40.29 42.88
CA PHE A 296 16.12 -39.59 41.61
C PHE A 296 15.88 -40.57 40.45
N LEU A 297 16.73 -41.60 40.28
CA LEU A 297 16.58 -42.57 39.18
C LEU A 297 15.26 -43.35 39.26
N ARG A 298 14.81 -43.70 40.47
CA ARG A 298 13.49 -44.29 40.68
C ARG A 298 12.38 -43.34 40.21
N ARG A 299 12.37 -42.11 40.75
CA ARG A 299 11.36 -41.10 40.40
C ARG A 299 11.37 -40.79 38.91
N PHE A 300 12.55 -40.69 38.29
CA PHE A 300 12.69 -40.41 36.87
C PHE A 300 12.12 -41.56 36.01
N ALA A 301 12.40 -42.82 36.36
CA ALA A 301 11.84 -43.98 35.66
C ALA A 301 10.32 -44.10 35.81
N GLU A 302 9.77 -43.69 36.96
CA GLU A 302 8.34 -43.65 37.24
C GLU A 302 7.62 -42.44 36.61
N GLY A 303 8.36 -41.50 36.00
CA GLY A 303 7.77 -40.25 35.50
C GLY A 303 7.42 -39.25 36.59
N ASN A 304 8.01 -39.37 37.78
CA ASN A 304 7.73 -38.61 39.00
C ASN A 304 8.78 -37.52 39.33
N THR A 305 9.56 -37.03 38.37
CA THR A 305 10.52 -35.94 38.59
C THR A 305 9.95 -34.57 38.24
N MET A 306 10.34 -33.54 39.01
CA MET A 306 9.94 -32.17 38.72
C MET A 306 10.65 -31.63 37.48
N GLN A 307 9.87 -31.19 36.51
CA GLN A 307 10.36 -30.61 35.28
C GLN A 307 9.59 -29.33 34.96
N PHE A 308 10.22 -28.44 34.21
CA PHE A 308 9.54 -27.27 33.69
C PHE A 308 8.34 -27.70 32.85
N GLU A 309 7.18 -27.07 33.11
CA GLU A 309 6.00 -27.26 32.29
C GLU A 309 6.29 -26.73 30.87
N GLN A 310 6.10 -27.59 29.88
CA GLN A 310 6.06 -27.18 28.49
C GLN A 310 4.58 -27.05 28.19
N LYS A 311 4.08 -25.82 28.15
CA LYS A 311 2.85 -25.59 27.39
C LYS A 311 3.17 -26.04 25.97
N LYS A 312 2.63 -27.20 25.56
CA LYS A 312 2.59 -27.54 24.15
C LYS A 312 1.98 -26.33 23.46
N ARG A 313 2.48 -25.98 22.27
CA ARG A 313 1.69 -25.18 21.35
C ARG A 313 0.32 -25.86 21.33
N GLU A 314 -0.66 -25.24 21.94
CA GLU A 314 -1.99 -25.43 21.46
C GLU A 314 -1.91 -24.89 20.04
N ASN A 315 -1.74 -25.80 19.08
CA ASN A 315 -2.23 -25.57 17.74
C ASN A 315 -3.76 -25.55 17.87
N LEU A 316 -4.31 -24.60 18.63
CA LEU A 316 -5.63 -24.07 18.34
C LEU A 316 -5.49 -23.66 16.89
N GLY A 317 -6.11 -24.46 16.00
CA GLY A 317 -6.12 -24.15 14.59
C GLY A 317 -6.54 -22.70 14.47
N LYS A 318 -5.74 -21.90 13.77
CA LYS A 318 -6.07 -20.50 13.56
C LYS A 318 -7.30 -20.49 12.65
N GLY A 319 -8.49 -20.58 13.26
CA GLY A 319 -9.76 -20.65 12.56
C GLY A 319 -9.99 -19.40 11.73
N PRO A 320 -10.89 -19.40 10.76
CA PRO A 320 -11.19 -18.19 10.00
C PRO A 320 -11.66 -17.04 10.89
N ILE A 321 -11.70 -15.83 10.34
CA ILE A 321 -12.17 -14.65 11.07
C ILE A 321 -13.40 -14.10 10.37
N ILE A 322 -14.45 -13.78 11.12
CA ILE A 322 -15.57 -12.98 10.64
C ILE A 322 -15.46 -11.61 11.29
N PHE A 323 -15.19 -10.58 10.50
CA PHE A 323 -15.02 -9.20 10.95
C PHE A 323 -16.28 -8.39 10.61
N CYS A 324 -17.10 -8.11 11.62
CA CYS A 324 -18.27 -7.25 11.51
C CYS A 324 -17.88 -5.82 11.86
N LEU A 325 -18.00 -4.91 10.91
CA LEU A 325 -17.64 -3.50 11.09
C LEU A 325 -18.85 -2.60 10.86
N ASP A 326 -19.24 -1.85 11.89
CA ASP A 326 -20.25 -0.82 11.79
C ASP A 326 -19.77 0.32 10.87
N GLN A 327 -20.59 0.67 9.89
CA GLN A 327 -20.43 1.80 8.99
C GLN A 327 -21.63 2.76 9.04
N SER A 328 -22.32 2.79 10.18
CA SER A 328 -23.31 3.80 10.53
C SER A 328 -22.74 5.22 10.52
N GLY A 329 -23.63 6.22 10.53
CA GLY A 329 -23.24 7.63 10.47
C GLY A 329 -22.35 8.12 11.63
N SER A 330 -22.44 7.49 12.81
CA SER A 330 -21.60 7.83 13.98
C SER A 330 -20.14 7.43 13.78
N MET A 331 -19.90 6.32 13.08
CA MET A 331 -18.56 5.81 12.76
C MET A 331 -17.81 6.63 11.72
N LYS A 332 -18.39 7.70 11.15
CA LYS A 332 -17.80 8.46 10.04
C LYS A 332 -16.40 9.01 10.34
N LEU A 333 -16.16 9.47 11.56
CA LEU A 333 -14.86 10.01 11.97
C LEU A 333 -13.79 8.92 12.17
N LEU A 334 -14.22 7.67 12.38
CA LEU A 334 -13.35 6.52 12.61
C LEU A 334 -13.24 5.60 11.37
N ASP A 335 -13.90 5.93 10.25
CA ASP A 335 -13.93 5.11 9.03
C ASP A 335 -12.53 4.79 8.49
N ASN A 336 -11.64 5.79 8.44
CA ASN A 336 -10.27 5.58 7.94
C ASN A 336 -9.45 4.71 8.89
N GLN A 337 -9.62 4.90 10.20
CA GLN A 337 -8.98 4.08 11.22
C GLN A 337 -9.46 2.64 11.18
N SER A 338 -10.78 2.43 11.11
CA SER A 338 -11.38 1.09 11.07
C SER A 338 -10.98 0.32 9.83
N LYS A 339 -10.86 0.99 8.69
CA LYS A 339 -10.31 0.40 7.45
C LYS A 339 -8.84 0.05 7.57
N GLY A 340 -8.02 0.92 8.15
CA GLY A 340 -6.63 0.60 8.44
C GLY A 340 -6.50 -0.64 9.33
N PHE A 341 -7.33 -0.73 10.36
CA PHE A 341 -7.39 -1.87 11.28
C PHE A 341 -7.82 -3.16 10.57
N MET A 342 -8.86 -3.09 9.74
CA MET A 342 -9.32 -4.20 8.90
C MET A 342 -8.21 -4.69 7.94
N LEU A 343 -7.46 -3.78 7.31
CA LEU A 343 -6.35 -4.15 6.43
C LEU A 343 -5.17 -4.77 7.20
N ALA A 344 -4.93 -4.34 8.45
CA ALA A 344 -3.99 -5.00 9.32
C ALA A 344 -4.44 -6.43 9.67
N LEU A 345 -5.73 -6.64 9.98
CA LEU A 345 -6.30 -7.99 10.17
C LEU A 345 -6.15 -8.86 8.93
N LEU A 346 -6.44 -8.32 7.73
CA LEU A 346 -6.23 -9.03 6.47
C LEU A 346 -4.76 -9.42 6.24
N SER A 347 -3.82 -8.51 6.56
CA SER A 347 -2.38 -8.77 6.48
C SER A 347 -1.94 -9.90 7.42
N ILE A 348 -2.54 -9.97 8.62
CA ILE A 348 -2.33 -11.08 9.57
C ILE A 348 -2.92 -12.37 9.01
N ALA A 349 -4.17 -12.33 8.53
CA ALA A 349 -4.84 -13.49 7.93
C ALA A 349 -4.04 -14.04 6.75
N LYS A 350 -3.49 -13.18 5.89
CA LYS A 350 -2.62 -13.55 4.76
C LYS A 350 -1.36 -14.30 5.21
N LYS A 351 -0.67 -13.75 6.21
CA LYS A 351 0.55 -14.36 6.79
C LYS A 351 0.25 -15.71 7.44
N GLN A 352 -0.91 -15.83 8.06
CA GLN A 352 -1.34 -17.05 8.76
C GLN A 352 -2.13 -18.02 7.85
N ARG A 353 -2.40 -17.63 6.59
CA ARG A 353 -3.23 -18.35 5.61
C ARG A 353 -4.64 -18.68 6.13
N ARG A 354 -5.25 -17.74 6.86
CA ARG A 354 -6.62 -17.83 7.37
C ARG A 354 -7.58 -17.22 6.37
N ASP A 355 -8.75 -17.81 6.22
CA ASP A 355 -9.86 -17.16 5.53
C ASP A 355 -10.42 -16.03 6.41
N LEU A 356 -10.80 -14.92 5.81
CA LEU A 356 -11.38 -13.77 6.51
C LEU A 356 -12.63 -13.32 5.76
N CYS A 357 -13.75 -13.20 6.45
CA CYS A 357 -14.97 -12.60 5.92
C CYS A 357 -15.16 -11.22 6.55
N VAL A 358 -15.33 -10.19 5.73
CA VAL A 358 -15.70 -8.84 6.18
C VAL A 358 -17.19 -8.66 5.96
N LEU A 359 -17.89 -8.24 7.01
CA LEU A 359 -19.29 -7.82 7.00
C LEU A 359 -19.32 -6.34 7.37
N LEU A 360 -19.41 -5.47 6.35
CA LEU A 360 -19.68 -4.06 6.57
C LEU A 360 -21.19 -3.92 6.78
N PHE A 361 -21.62 -3.29 7.86
CA PHE A 361 -23.05 -3.18 8.16
C PHE A 361 -23.47 -1.78 8.58
N SER A 362 -24.72 -1.46 8.29
CA SER A 362 -25.50 -0.34 8.81
C SER A 362 -26.95 -0.83 8.91
N THR A 363 -27.91 -0.18 8.25
CA THR A 363 -29.24 -0.78 7.97
C THR A 363 -29.23 -1.73 6.76
N ILE A 364 -28.08 -1.86 6.10
CA ILE A 364 -27.82 -2.84 5.04
C ILE A 364 -26.50 -3.55 5.35
N ILE A 365 -26.26 -4.70 4.74
CA ILE A 365 -25.03 -5.48 4.93
C ILE A 365 -24.33 -5.74 3.60
N GLN A 366 -23.01 -5.56 3.58
CA GLN A 366 -22.14 -5.92 2.47
C GLN A 366 -21.12 -6.96 2.95
N LYS A 367 -21.13 -8.11 2.28
CA LYS A 367 -20.27 -9.26 2.57
C LYS A 367 -19.15 -9.40 1.56
N GLU A 368 -17.92 -9.54 2.04
CA GLU A 368 -16.74 -9.84 1.21
C GLU A 368 -15.89 -10.94 1.86
N VAL A 369 -15.48 -11.95 1.08
CA VAL A 369 -14.73 -13.11 1.57
C VAL A 369 -13.33 -13.13 0.95
N PHE A 370 -12.32 -13.15 1.81
CA PHE A 370 -10.90 -13.14 1.44
C PHE A 370 -10.28 -14.50 1.76
N THR A 371 -10.12 -15.31 0.72
CA THR A 371 -9.53 -16.65 0.89
C THR A 371 -8.04 -16.56 1.22
N LYS A 372 -7.64 -17.21 2.32
CA LYS A 372 -6.28 -17.16 2.87
C LYS A 372 -5.75 -15.73 3.02
N GLY A 373 -6.62 -14.77 3.29
CA GLY A 373 -6.29 -13.34 3.45
C GLY A 373 -5.75 -12.67 2.18
N ASN A 374 -5.94 -13.27 0.99
CA ASN A 374 -5.58 -12.60 -0.25
C ASN A 374 -6.63 -11.56 -0.61
N ILE A 375 -6.14 -10.37 -0.97
CA ILE A 375 -6.93 -9.24 -1.45
C ILE A 375 -6.31 -8.73 -2.74
N THR A 376 -7.13 -8.46 -3.73
CA THR A 376 -6.71 -7.84 -5.00
C THR A 376 -6.72 -6.31 -4.90
N SER A 377 -6.03 -5.61 -5.80
CA SER A 377 -6.06 -4.15 -5.90
C SER A 377 -7.49 -3.58 -6.02
N ASN A 378 -8.35 -4.22 -6.80
CA ASN A 378 -9.73 -3.77 -6.99
C ASN A 378 -10.58 -3.94 -5.73
N GLU A 379 -10.38 -5.04 -5.00
CA GLU A 379 -11.06 -5.27 -3.71
C GLU A 379 -10.56 -4.31 -2.65
N LEU A 380 -9.26 -4.06 -2.59
CA LEU A 380 -8.65 -3.06 -1.72
C LEU A 380 -9.25 -1.67 -1.97
N ALA A 381 -9.30 -1.26 -3.24
CA ALA A 381 -9.89 0.01 -3.65
C ALA A 381 -11.36 0.12 -3.27
N ARG A 382 -12.12 -0.96 -3.50
CA ARG A 382 -13.54 -1.05 -3.16
C ARG A 382 -13.73 -0.89 -1.66
N LEU A 383 -13.04 -1.70 -0.84
CA LEU A 383 -13.13 -1.61 0.63
C LEU A 383 -12.76 -0.23 1.15
N ALA A 384 -11.71 0.40 0.62
CA ALA A 384 -11.29 1.72 1.05
C ALA A 384 -12.34 2.80 0.75
N ARG A 385 -13.02 2.70 -0.40
CA ARG A 385 -14.01 3.68 -0.86
C ARG A 385 -15.41 3.45 -0.28
N THR A 386 -15.80 2.20 -0.04
CA THR A 386 -17.13 1.84 0.48
C THR A 386 -17.36 2.47 1.85
N TYR A 387 -18.48 3.18 1.98
CA TYR A 387 -19.02 3.63 3.26
C TYR A 387 -20.55 3.60 3.17
N LEU A 388 -21.20 2.76 3.98
CA LEU A 388 -22.65 2.54 3.88
C LEU A 388 -23.44 3.75 4.40
N GLY A 389 -23.09 4.26 5.59
CA GLY A 389 -23.83 5.30 6.28
C GLY A 389 -25.22 4.84 6.75
N GLY A 390 -25.95 5.76 7.40
CA GLY A 390 -27.30 5.50 7.91
C GLY A 390 -27.31 5.11 9.40
N GLY A 391 -28.34 4.36 9.79
CA GLY A 391 -28.47 3.80 11.15
C GLY A 391 -27.68 2.51 11.35
N THR A 392 -27.89 1.87 12.49
CA THR A 392 -27.18 0.65 12.92
C THR A 392 -28.18 -0.47 13.11
N ASP A 393 -27.87 -1.68 12.63
CA ASP A 393 -28.67 -2.89 12.85
C ASP A 393 -27.76 -4.07 13.22
N PHE A 394 -27.69 -4.37 14.52
CA PHE A 394 -26.90 -5.47 15.08
C PHE A 394 -27.49 -6.82 14.73
N THR A 395 -28.83 -6.93 14.71
CA THR A 395 -29.52 -8.17 14.39
C THR A 395 -29.15 -8.63 12.97
N LEU A 396 -29.17 -7.70 12.01
CA LEU A 396 -28.78 -7.95 10.63
C LEU A 396 -27.32 -8.43 10.52
N SER A 397 -26.40 -7.77 11.22
CA SER A 397 -24.98 -8.10 11.21
C SER A 397 -24.70 -9.48 11.81
N LEU A 398 -25.28 -9.77 12.98
CA LEU A 398 -25.13 -11.05 13.68
C LEU A 398 -25.78 -12.20 12.90
N GLN A 399 -26.92 -11.96 12.26
CA GLN A 399 -27.54 -12.94 11.36
C GLN A 399 -26.63 -13.21 10.15
N GLY A 400 -26.08 -12.17 9.52
CA GLY A 400 -25.11 -12.33 8.44
C GLY A 400 -23.88 -13.14 8.85
N ALA A 401 -23.39 -12.95 10.08
CA ALA A 401 -22.29 -13.76 10.62
C ALA A 401 -22.68 -15.23 10.81
N LEU A 402 -23.90 -15.51 11.31
CA LEU A 402 -24.42 -16.88 11.43
C LEU A 402 -24.53 -17.58 10.07
N GLU A 403 -24.95 -16.86 9.03
CA GLU A 403 -25.01 -17.37 7.65
C GLU A 403 -23.61 -17.70 7.12
N VAL A 404 -22.60 -16.87 7.40
CA VAL A 404 -21.21 -17.16 7.05
C VAL A 404 -20.72 -18.42 7.77
N LEU A 405 -21.06 -18.61 9.04
CA LEU A 405 -20.72 -19.80 9.83
C LEU A 405 -21.41 -21.09 9.36
N GLU A 406 -22.37 -21.03 8.43
CA GLU A 406 -22.93 -22.23 7.80
C GLU A 406 -22.02 -22.79 6.71
N ASP A 407 -21.14 -21.97 6.14
CA ASP A 407 -20.12 -22.42 5.20
C ASP A 407 -19.08 -23.29 5.93
N SER A 408 -18.79 -24.47 5.36
CA SER A 408 -17.78 -25.39 5.88
C SER A 408 -16.40 -24.76 6.06
N THR A 409 -16.08 -23.73 5.27
CA THR A 409 -14.85 -22.97 5.34
C THR A 409 -14.73 -22.26 6.68
N PHE A 410 -15.85 -21.75 7.23
CA PHE A 410 -15.94 -20.90 8.43
C PHE A 410 -16.40 -21.67 9.69
N LYS A 411 -16.41 -23.00 9.69
CA LYS A 411 -16.96 -23.83 10.78
C LYS A 411 -16.39 -23.53 12.18
N HIS A 412 -15.14 -23.09 12.26
CA HIS A 412 -14.44 -22.73 13.51
C HIS A 412 -14.01 -21.26 13.51
N ALA A 413 -14.81 -20.40 12.89
CA ALA A 413 -14.48 -18.99 12.82
C ALA A 413 -14.88 -18.26 14.11
N ASP A 414 -14.01 -17.39 14.58
CA ASP A 414 -14.36 -16.43 15.63
C ASP A 414 -14.86 -15.12 15.00
N ILE A 415 -15.74 -14.44 15.71
CA ILE A 415 -16.32 -13.15 15.29
C ILE A 415 -15.61 -12.02 16.03
N ILE A 416 -15.14 -11.03 15.28
CA ILE A 416 -14.73 -9.74 15.79
C ILE A 416 -15.81 -8.74 15.38
N PHE A 417 -16.49 -8.15 16.36
CA PHE A 417 -17.57 -7.20 16.16
C PHE A 417 -17.12 -5.81 16.58
N VAL A 418 -17.36 -4.80 15.76
CA VAL A 418 -16.93 -3.42 16.04
C VAL A 418 -18.07 -2.45 15.82
N SER A 419 -18.39 -1.67 16.85
CA SER A 419 -19.45 -0.65 16.81
C SER A 419 -19.21 0.44 17.86
N ASP A 420 -19.65 1.66 17.57
CA ASP A 420 -19.72 2.78 18.53
C ASP A 420 -21.14 3.01 19.07
N GLY A 421 -22.14 2.29 18.56
CA GLY A 421 -23.55 2.62 18.72
C GLY A 421 -24.34 1.74 19.69
N GLU A 422 -25.53 2.23 20.00
CA GLU A 422 -26.61 1.54 20.70
C GLU A 422 -27.64 1.08 19.65
N ASP A 423 -27.92 -0.22 19.59
CA ASP A 423 -29.03 -0.77 18.81
C ASP A 423 -29.77 -1.79 19.68
N GLU A 424 -31.08 -1.93 19.51
CA GLU A 424 -31.90 -2.85 20.31
C GLU A 424 -31.98 -4.22 19.66
N ILE A 425 -31.58 -5.25 20.39
CA ILE A 425 -31.73 -6.65 19.96
C ILE A 425 -32.85 -7.29 20.76
N SER A 426 -33.77 -7.97 20.08
CA SER A 426 -34.85 -8.72 20.75
C SER A 426 -34.30 -9.88 21.61
N ASP A 427 -34.88 -10.09 22.78
CA ASP A 427 -34.52 -11.20 23.68
C ASP A 427 -34.65 -12.58 23.01
N SER A 428 -35.63 -12.74 22.11
CA SER A 428 -35.81 -13.96 21.33
C SER A 428 -34.61 -14.24 20.41
N PHE A 429 -34.09 -13.21 19.75
CA PHE A 429 -32.92 -13.36 18.88
C PHE A 429 -31.65 -13.60 19.69
N LEU A 430 -31.45 -12.90 20.82
CA LEU A 430 -30.30 -13.12 21.69
C LEU A 430 -30.24 -14.56 22.22
N THR A 431 -31.41 -15.11 22.57
CA THR A 431 -31.52 -16.51 23.02
C THR A 431 -31.10 -17.46 21.89
N GLU A 432 -31.66 -17.29 20.68
CA GLU A 432 -31.31 -18.11 19.52
C GLU A 432 -29.83 -18.00 19.15
N PHE A 433 -29.28 -16.77 19.14
CA PHE A 433 -27.88 -16.51 18.80
C PHE A 433 -26.95 -17.21 19.80
N ASN A 434 -27.20 -17.08 21.10
CA ASN A 434 -26.40 -17.73 22.13
C ASN A 434 -26.53 -19.26 22.13
N GLU A 435 -27.67 -19.82 21.74
CA GLU A 435 -27.82 -21.25 21.51
C GLU A 435 -26.97 -21.73 20.32
N LYS A 436 -27.02 -21.02 19.19
CA LYS A 436 -26.18 -21.34 18.02
C LYS A 436 -24.70 -21.18 18.33
N LYS A 437 -24.32 -20.18 19.11
CA LYS A 437 -22.95 -19.96 19.60
C LYS A 437 -22.42 -21.15 20.40
N LYS A 438 -23.23 -21.70 21.32
CA LYS A 438 -22.87 -22.92 22.05
C LYS A 438 -22.80 -24.16 21.15
N GLN A 439 -23.70 -24.28 20.18
CA GLN A 439 -23.74 -25.43 19.26
C GLN A 439 -22.56 -25.46 18.28
N LYS A 440 -22.14 -24.28 17.79
CA LYS A 440 -21.06 -24.13 16.81
C LYS A 440 -19.70 -23.83 17.44
N GLU A 441 -19.64 -23.62 18.75
CA GLU A 441 -18.40 -23.40 19.53
C GLU A 441 -17.54 -22.23 19.00
N PHE A 442 -18.16 -21.11 18.62
CA PHE A 442 -17.43 -19.89 18.22
C PHE A 442 -17.43 -18.83 19.32
N ASN A 443 -16.41 -17.98 19.33
CA ASN A 443 -16.32 -16.84 20.23
C ASN A 443 -16.63 -15.51 19.52
N VAL A 444 -17.07 -14.53 20.31
CA VAL A 444 -17.32 -13.15 19.87
C VAL A 444 -16.50 -12.20 20.73
N LEU A 445 -15.54 -11.51 20.09
CA LEU A 445 -14.85 -10.36 20.66
C LEU A 445 -15.51 -9.08 20.13
N THR A 446 -15.98 -8.22 21.02
CA THR A 446 -16.51 -6.91 20.64
C THR A 446 -15.55 -5.78 21.01
N LEU A 447 -15.22 -4.93 20.04
CA LEU A 447 -14.57 -3.64 20.25
C LEU A 447 -15.65 -2.56 20.30
N ALA A 448 -15.93 -2.07 21.49
CA ALA A 448 -16.94 -1.04 21.73
C ALA A 448 -16.28 0.34 21.80
N LEU A 449 -16.60 1.20 20.84
CA LEU A 449 -16.02 2.54 20.71
C LEU A 449 -16.82 3.62 21.48
N GLY A 450 -18.00 3.26 21.98
CA GLY A 450 -18.93 4.12 22.70
C GLY A 450 -19.02 3.84 24.20
N LYS A 451 -19.87 4.60 24.89
CA LYS A 451 -20.09 4.49 26.34
C LYS A 451 -21.10 3.40 26.73
N ASP A 452 -22.06 3.11 25.87
CA ASP A 452 -23.02 2.04 26.11
C ASP A 452 -22.60 0.77 25.40
N THR A 453 -22.63 -0.32 26.15
CA THR A 453 -22.11 -1.63 25.78
C THR A 453 -22.97 -2.76 26.30
N LYS A 454 -24.05 -2.47 27.04
CA LYS A 454 -24.88 -3.50 27.67
C LYS A 454 -25.38 -4.52 26.67
N ILE A 455 -25.71 -4.03 25.47
CA ILE A 455 -26.23 -4.86 24.39
C ILE A 455 -25.10 -5.70 23.78
N ALA A 456 -23.92 -5.10 23.56
CA ALA A 456 -22.73 -5.85 23.13
C ALA A 456 -22.35 -6.97 24.12
N GLU A 457 -22.42 -6.71 25.43
CA GLU A 457 -22.14 -7.70 26.48
C GLU A 457 -23.11 -8.89 26.45
N SER A 458 -24.33 -8.71 25.95
CA SER A 458 -25.36 -9.76 25.94
C SER A 458 -25.09 -10.92 24.96
N PHE A 459 -24.25 -10.70 23.94
CA PHE A 459 -23.88 -11.71 22.94
C PHE A 459 -22.37 -12.00 22.86
N SER A 460 -21.53 -11.14 23.46
CA SER A 460 -20.08 -11.23 23.39
C SER A 460 -19.47 -12.11 24.48
N ASP A 461 -18.39 -12.83 24.20
CA ASP A 461 -17.58 -13.49 25.25
C ASP A 461 -16.65 -12.51 25.93
N ARG A 462 -16.19 -11.51 25.16
CA ARG A 462 -15.31 -10.45 25.64
C ARG A 462 -15.71 -9.14 24.98
N VAL A 463 -15.88 -8.10 25.80
CA VAL A 463 -16.10 -6.73 25.34
C VAL A 463 -14.90 -5.89 25.78
N LEU A 464 -14.34 -5.13 24.84
CA LEU A 464 -13.24 -4.22 25.07
C LEU A 464 -13.71 -2.82 24.77
N HIS A 465 -13.68 -1.97 25.79
CA HIS A 465 -13.95 -0.55 25.64
C HIS A 465 -12.69 0.12 25.13
N VAL A 466 -12.83 0.81 24.01
CA VAL A 466 -11.75 1.52 23.34
C VAL A 466 -12.24 2.90 22.97
N THR A 467 -11.42 3.94 23.14
CA THR A 467 -11.84 5.29 22.70
C THR A 467 -11.79 5.43 21.19
N ASP A 468 -10.82 4.78 20.57
CA ASP A 468 -10.60 4.70 19.14
C ASP A 468 -9.82 3.41 18.83
N PHE A 469 -9.50 3.17 17.56
CA PHE A 469 -8.76 1.97 17.15
C PHE A 469 -7.27 2.00 17.54
N SER A 470 -6.76 3.10 18.09
CA SER A 470 -5.37 3.25 18.55
C SER A 470 -5.20 2.89 20.01
N ASP A 471 -6.28 2.66 20.75
CA ASP A 471 -6.24 2.23 22.14
C ASP A 471 -5.61 0.83 22.25
N ASP A 472 -4.76 0.63 23.26
CA ASP A 472 -4.10 -0.64 23.55
C ASP A 472 -5.09 -1.80 23.70
N GLY A 473 -6.31 -1.51 24.17
CA GLY A 473 -7.40 -2.48 24.25
C GLY A 473 -7.76 -3.07 22.88
N SER A 474 -7.80 -2.27 21.82
CA SER A 474 -8.20 -2.72 20.47
C SER A 474 -7.24 -3.78 19.90
N PHE A 475 -5.98 -3.75 20.33
CA PHE A 475 -4.92 -4.60 19.80
C PHE A 475 -5.02 -6.06 20.24
N ILE A 476 -5.85 -6.37 21.23
CA ILE A 476 -6.17 -7.75 21.63
C ILE A 476 -6.77 -8.53 20.45
N ALA A 477 -7.47 -7.85 19.53
CA ALA A 477 -8.00 -8.48 18.32
C ALA A 477 -6.90 -9.06 17.41
N PHE A 478 -5.66 -8.58 17.49
CA PHE A 478 -4.53 -9.12 16.72
C PHE A 478 -3.93 -10.40 17.30
N GLU A 479 -4.39 -10.81 18.48
CA GLU A 479 -3.97 -12.03 19.18
C GLU A 479 -4.89 -13.23 18.87
N ILE A 480 -6.07 -13.00 18.28
CA ILE A 480 -7.06 -14.03 17.87
C ILE A 480 -6.53 -14.85 16.69
#